data_AF-A0A5P6A9L9-F1
#
_entry.id   AF-A0A5P6A9L9-F1
#
_cell.length_a   1.000
_cell.length_b   1.000
_cell.length_c   1.000
_cell.angle_alpha   90.00
_cell.angle_beta   90.00
_cell.angle_gamma   90.00
#
_symmetry.space_group_name_H-M   'P 1'
#
loop_
_entity.id
_entity.type
_entity.pdbx_description
1 polymer ?
#
loop_
_entity_poly.entity_id
_entity_poly.type
_entity_poly.pdbx_seq_one_letter_code
_entity_poly.pdbx_strand_id
1 'polypeptide(L)'
;MTYEAMKPKIIASIVLFNHSYDDIKDTLISLCHENGVEKVVLVDNGGCQWVTELDEPKVSYIKSPYNCGFGAGHNLAIKANADFNGYFLICNPDISFDRGA
;
A
#
# COMPACT_ATOMS: atom_id res chain seq x y z
N MET A 1 -18.99 -20.71 11.14
CA MET A 1 -18.80 -19.37 10.56
C MET A 1 -18.37 -19.54 9.11
N THR A 2 -18.92 -18.75 8.18
CA THR A 2 -18.50 -18.76 6.76
C THR A 2 -17.22 -17.95 6.58
N TYR A 3 -16.41 -18.28 5.57
CA TYR A 3 -15.15 -17.58 5.29
C TYR A 3 -15.35 -16.07 5.03
N GLU A 4 -16.49 -15.71 4.44
CA GLU A 4 -16.94 -14.32 4.25
C GLU A 4 -17.03 -13.52 5.56
N ALA A 5 -17.37 -14.17 6.68
CA ALA A 5 -17.44 -13.52 7.99
C ALA A 5 -16.07 -13.40 8.70
N MET A 6 -15.01 -13.95 8.11
CA MET A 6 -13.64 -13.98 8.67
C MET A 6 -12.59 -13.39 7.72
N LYS A 7 -13.00 -12.64 6.69
CA LYS A 7 -12.04 -12.02 5.76
C LYS A 7 -11.06 -11.12 6.52
N PRO A 8 -9.75 -11.31 6.34
CA PRO A 8 -8.76 -10.49 7.01
C PRO A 8 -8.89 -9.05 6.52
N LYS A 9 -8.86 -8.10 7.45
CA LYS A 9 -8.76 -6.67 7.15
C LYS A 9 -7.29 -6.32 7.00
N ILE A 10 -6.90 -5.85 5.82
CA ILE A 10 -5.51 -5.61 5.47
C ILE A 10 -5.31 -4.14 5.11
N ILE A 11 -4.27 -3.53 5.68
CA ILE A 11 -3.63 -2.35 5.10
C ILE A 11 -2.37 -2.83 4.41
N ALA A 12 -2.28 -2.63 3.10
CA ALA A 12 -1.05 -2.87 2.36
C ALA A 12 -0.18 -1.61 2.37
N SER A 13 1.12 -1.75 2.59
CA SER A 13 2.06 -0.65 2.48
C SER A 13 3.07 -0.97 1.38
N ILE A 14 3.31 0.00 0.50
CA ILE A 14 4.33 -0.05 -0.54
C ILE A 14 5.28 1.13 -0.32
N VAL A 15 6.57 0.88 -0.30
CA VAL A 15 7.60 1.92 -0.23
C VAL A 15 8.14 2.17 -1.64
N LEU A 16 8.08 3.43 -2.08
CA LEU A 16 8.45 3.85 -3.43
C LEU A 16 9.75 4.65 -3.40
N PHE A 17 10.64 4.44 -4.37
CA PHE A 17 11.84 5.26 -4.56
C PHE A 17 12.15 5.40 -6.06
N ASN A 18 12.00 6.60 -6.60
CA ASN A 18 12.12 6.92 -8.03
C ASN A 18 11.28 6.00 -8.95
N HIS A 19 10.18 5.44 -8.43
CA HIS A 19 9.25 4.67 -9.24
C HIS A 19 8.30 5.63 -9.97
N SER A 20 7.95 5.29 -11.20
CA SER A 20 6.85 5.88 -11.95
C SER A 20 5.52 5.19 -11.59
N TYR A 21 4.41 5.73 -12.10
CA TYR A 21 3.12 5.05 -12.00
C TYR A 21 3.13 3.69 -12.70
N ASP A 22 3.70 3.63 -13.91
CA ASP A 22 3.73 2.40 -14.71
C ASP A 22 4.51 1.29 -14.02
N ASP A 23 5.56 1.61 -13.24
CA ASP A 23 6.33 0.62 -12.49
C ASP A 23 5.50 -0.11 -11.43
N ILE A 24 4.44 0.53 -10.90
CA ILE A 24 3.65 -0.02 -9.78
C ILE A 24 2.20 -0.32 -10.14
N LYS A 25 1.80 0.01 -11.37
CA LYS A 25 0.41 0.02 -11.80
C LYS A 25 -0.29 -1.31 -11.54
N ASP A 26 0.35 -2.41 -11.91
CA ASP A 26 -0.26 -3.74 -11.78
C ASP A 26 -0.38 -4.17 -10.31
N THR A 27 0.60 -3.84 -9.48
CA THR A 27 0.55 -4.02 -8.02
C THR A 27 -0.60 -3.24 -7.40
N LEU A 28 -0.75 -1.98 -7.81
CA LEU A 28 -1.80 -1.11 -7.30
C LEU A 28 -3.19 -1.63 -7.67
N ILE A 29 -3.38 -2.07 -8.93
CA ILE A 29 -4.61 -2.68 -9.42
C ILE A 29 -4.93 -3.95 -8.63
N SER A 30 -3.95 -4.84 -8.45
CA SER A 30 -4.11 -6.11 -7.72
C SER A 30 -4.60 -5.85 -6.28
N LEU A 31 -3.98 -4.91 -5.58
CA LEU A 31 -4.35 -4.56 -4.21
C LEU A 31 -5.71 -3.84 -4.12
N CYS A 32 -5.97 -2.85 -4.97
CA CYS A 32 -7.21 -2.08 -4.90
C CYS A 32 -8.45 -2.92 -5.23
N HIS A 33 -8.33 -3.92 -6.10
CA HIS A 33 -9.42 -4.82 -6.46
C HIS A 33 -9.70 -5.93 -5.42
N GLU A 34 -8.80 -6.15 -4.47
CA GLU A 34 -9.00 -7.15 -3.44
C GLU A 34 -9.93 -6.64 -2.34
N ASN A 35 -10.90 -7.47 -1.94
CA ASN A 35 -11.90 -7.08 -0.93
C ASN A 35 -11.30 -7.03 0.47
N GLY A 36 -10.31 -7.88 0.77
CA GLY A 36 -9.63 -7.89 2.08
C GLY A 36 -8.68 -6.71 2.28
N VAL A 37 -8.31 -6.01 1.20
CA VAL A 37 -7.45 -4.82 1.26
C VAL A 37 -8.33 -3.58 1.43
N GLU A 38 -8.33 -3.07 2.65
CA GLU A 38 -9.10 -1.89 3.08
C GLU A 38 -8.43 -0.59 2.60
N LYS A 39 -7.09 -0.58 2.56
CA LYS A 39 -6.28 0.58 2.21
C LYS A 39 -4.93 0.17 1.66
N VAL A 40 -4.43 0.94 0.70
CA VAL A 40 -3.04 0.90 0.23
C VAL A 40 -2.35 2.20 0.68
N VAL A 41 -1.25 2.08 1.40
CA VAL A 41 -0.42 3.21 1.83
C VAL A 41 0.83 3.25 0.96
N LEU A 42 0.89 4.24 0.07
CA LEU A 42 2.06 4.53 -0.74
C LEU A 42 2.98 5.48 0.04
N VAL A 43 4.17 5.00 0.38
CA VAL A 43 5.19 5.77 1.08
C VAL A 43 6.23 6.25 0.07
N ASP A 44 6.22 7.55 -0.27
CA ASP A 44 7.25 8.17 -1.11
C ASP A 44 8.53 8.33 -0.29
N ASN A 45 9.45 7.41 -0.53
CA ASN A 45 10.80 7.39 0.01
C ASN A 45 11.80 8.17 -0.89
N GLY A 46 11.28 8.88 -1.90
CA GLY A 46 11.99 9.81 -2.77
C GLY A 46 11.50 9.73 -4.21
N GLY A 47 11.28 10.90 -4.84
CA GLY A 47 11.09 11.02 -6.29
C GLY A 47 9.72 10.57 -6.84
N CYS A 48 8.72 10.36 -5.99
CA CYS A 48 7.41 9.82 -6.41
C CYS A 48 6.25 10.81 -6.15
N GLN A 49 6.48 12.11 -6.37
CA GLN A 49 5.48 13.17 -6.11
C GLN A 49 4.20 13.00 -6.93
N TRP A 50 4.27 12.34 -8.10
CA TRP A 50 3.12 12.04 -8.95
C TRP A 50 1.99 11.31 -8.18
N VAL A 51 2.30 10.62 -7.07
CA VAL A 51 1.30 9.94 -6.24
C VAL A 51 0.26 10.91 -5.69
N THR A 52 0.60 12.19 -5.48
CA THR A 52 -0.37 13.20 -5.01
C THR A 52 -1.47 13.52 -6.03
N GLU A 53 -1.27 13.13 -7.29
CA GLU A 53 -2.22 13.33 -8.38
C GLU A 53 -3.12 12.09 -8.59
N LEU A 54 -2.87 10.98 -7.88
CA LEU A 54 -3.72 9.80 -7.96
C LEU A 54 -5.09 10.06 -7.33
N ASP A 55 -6.14 9.78 -8.11
CA ASP A 55 -7.53 9.72 -7.64
C ASP A 55 -7.96 8.27 -7.47
N GLU A 56 -7.44 7.61 -6.43
CA GLU A 56 -7.79 6.23 -6.09
C GLU A 56 -8.28 6.17 -4.62
N PRO A 57 -9.58 5.91 -4.36
CA PRO A 57 -10.18 6.00 -3.04
C PRO A 57 -9.53 5.12 -1.95
N LYS A 58 -8.97 3.96 -2.33
CA LYS A 58 -8.27 3.08 -1.38
C LYS A 58 -6.83 3.51 -1.08
N VAL A 59 -6.29 4.46 -1.83
CA VAL A 59 -4.89 4.88 -1.72
C VAL A 59 -4.75 6.04 -0.75
N SER A 60 -3.73 5.95 0.09
CA SER A 60 -3.25 7.05 0.92
C SER A 60 -1.76 7.26 0.69
N TYR A 61 -1.33 8.50 0.84
CA TYR A 61 0.02 8.92 0.52
C TYR A 61 0.75 9.43 1.77
N ILE A 62 1.99 9.00 1.95
CA ILE A 62 2.89 9.51 2.98
C ILE A 62 4.21 9.86 2.32
N LYS A 63 4.62 11.12 2.43
CA LYS A 63 5.97 11.53 2.06
C LYS A 63 6.93 11.32 3.22
N SER A 64 7.99 10.55 3.01
CA SER A 64 9.10 10.45 3.96
C SER A 64 9.89 11.77 4.04
N PRO A 65 10.54 12.09 5.18
CA PRO A 65 11.37 13.29 5.30
C PRO A 65 12.64 13.26 4.43
N TYR A 66 13.14 12.06 4.14
CA TYR A 66 14.28 11.74 3.27
C TYR A 66 14.23 10.24 2.98
N ASN A 67 15.09 9.72 2.10
CA ASN A 67 15.21 8.28 1.89
C ASN A 67 15.68 7.58 3.18
N CYS A 68 14.73 7.07 3.97
CA CYS A 68 14.97 6.46 5.27
C CYS A 68 15.14 4.94 5.20
N GLY A 69 15.05 4.37 3.99
CA GLY A 69 15.16 2.94 3.71
C GLY A 69 13.82 2.19 3.81
N PHE A 70 13.80 0.99 3.23
CA PHE A 70 12.58 0.18 3.04
C PHE A 70 11.79 -0.08 4.33
N GLY A 71 12.43 -0.69 5.34
CA GLY A 71 11.74 -1.00 6.60
C GLY A 71 11.28 0.25 7.36
N ALA A 72 12.05 1.33 7.33
CA ALA A 72 11.65 2.58 7.98
C ALA A 72 10.46 3.23 7.27
N GLY A 73 10.38 3.15 5.93
CA GLY A 73 9.22 3.58 5.16
C GLY A 73 7.94 2.87 5.60
N HIS A 74 7.95 1.54 5.70
CA HIS A 74 6.79 0.79 6.20
C HIS A 74 6.42 1.16 7.64
N ASN A 75 7.40 1.44 8.50
CA ASN A 75 7.13 1.92 9.85
C ASN A 75 6.39 3.26 9.88
N LEU A 76 6.55 4.13 8.87
CA LEU A 76 5.74 5.35 8.75
C LEU A 76 4.27 5.01 8.47
N ALA A 77 4.01 4.08 7.55
CA ALA A 77 2.65 3.62 7.24
C ALA A 77 1.95 2.97 8.44
N ILE A 78 2.67 2.12 9.18
CA ILE A 78 2.16 1.46 10.40
C ILE A 78 1.82 2.51 11.46
N LYS A 79 2.74 3.44 11.75
CA LYS A 79 2.50 4.49 12.76
C LYS A 79 1.33 5.40 12.40
N ALA A 80 1.18 5.74 11.11
CA ALA A 80 0.07 6.56 10.64
C ALA A 80 -1.31 5.86 10.73
N ASN A 81 -1.32 4.53 10.89
CA ASN A 81 -2.53 3.72 11.00
C ASN A 81 -2.49 2.84 12.27
N ALA A 82 -1.91 3.35 13.37
CA ALA A 82 -1.68 2.54 14.58
C ALA A 82 -2.96 2.01 15.24
N ASP A 83 -4.09 2.69 15.05
CA ASP A 83 -5.40 2.27 15.58
C ASP A 83 -6.10 1.22 14.69
N PHE A 84 -5.46 0.78 13.60
CA PHE A 84 -6.03 -0.22 12.70
C PHE A 84 -6.07 -1.60 13.35
N ASN A 85 -7.28 -2.14 13.54
CA ASN A 85 -7.49 -3.49 14.06
C ASN A 85 -7.52 -4.52 12.91
N GLY A 86 -6.35 -4.90 12.44
CA GLY A 86 -6.17 -5.87 11.34
C GLY A 86 -4.70 -6.20 11.09
N TYR A 87 -4.38 -6.58 9.86
CA TYR A 87 -3.03 -6.96 9.44
C TYR A 87 -2.41 -5.89 8.56
N PHE A 88 -1.09 -5.73 8.68
CA PHE A 88 -0.30 -4.96 7.73
C PHE A 88 0.40 -5.91 6.76
N LEU A 89 0.18 -5.70 5.48
CA LEU A 89 0.94 -6.36 4.42
C LEU A 89 2.09 -5.43 4.01
N ILE A 90 3.32 -5.88 4.23
CA ILE A 90 4.51 -5.28 3.65
C ILE A 90 4.58 -5.77 2.20
N CYS A 91 4.36 -4.88 1.26
CA CYS A 91 4.22 -5.21 -0.16
C CYS A 91 5.33 -4.55 -0.98
N ASN A 92 5.98 -5.34 -1.83
CA ASN A 92 6.89 -4.80 -2.83
C ASN A 92 6.08 -4.16 -3.98
N PRO A 93 6.65 -3.15 -4.67
CA PRO A 93 5.95 -2.43 -5.74
C PRO A 93 5.79 -3.22 -7.05
N ASP A 94 6.37 -4.42 -7.18
CA ASP A 94 6.57 -5.18 -8.42
C ASP A 94 5.89 -6.57 -8.44
N ILE A 95 4.78 -6.73 -7.70
CA ILE A 95 4.00 -7.97 -7.67
C ILE A 95 2.62 -7.78 -8.28
N SER A 96 2.07 -8.80 -8.94
CA SER A 96 0.69 -8.76 -9.43
C SER A 96 -0.01 -10.08 -9.19
N PHE A 97 -1.33 -10.00 -8.99
CA PHE A 97 -2.18 -11.15 -8.76
C PHE A 97 -3.63 -10.83 -9.12
N ASP A 98 -4.36 -11.88 -9.48
CA ASP A 98 -5.79 -11.77 -9.73
C ASP A 98 -6.58 -11.74 -8.42
N ARG A 99 -7.78 -11.17 -8.47
CA ARG A 99 -8.69 -11.12 -7.31
C ARG A 99 -8.97 -12.54 -6.80
N GLY A 100 -8.77 -12.76 -5.50
CA GLY A 100 -8.98 -14.05 -4.85
C GLY A 100 -7.95 -15.14 -5.17
N ALA A 101 -6.79 -14.78 -5.75
CA ALA A 101 -5.64 -15.67 -5.94
C ALA A 101 -4.97 -16.09 -4.63
#